data_AF-A0A2E6W976-F1
#
_entry.id   AF-A0A2E6W976-F1
#
_cell.length_a   1.000
_cell.length_b   1.000
_cell.length_c   1.000
_cell.angle_alpha   90.00
_cell.angle_beta   90.00
_cell.angle_gamma   90.00
#
_symmetry.space_group_name_H-M   'P 1'
#
loop_
_entity.id
_entity.type
_entity.pdbx_description
1 polymer ?
#
loop_
_entity_poly.entity_id
_entity_poly.type
_entity_poly.pdbx_seq_one_letter_code
_entity_poly.pdbx_strand_id
1 'polypeptide(L)'
;MNNIFYKSLQKPFFTPPPVVFSIVWPILYTLLLYLFVTNPSLPFALHLLLNLMWTPIFFGQQNVGGALVVVALMLATALRLLPSLPWTFAIYVAWIAFAFVLNLAIFVMN
;
A
#
# COMPACT_ATOMS: atom_id res chain seq x y z
N MET A 1 -5.18 4.53 15.63
CA MET A 1 -6.17 5.22 14.77
C MET A 1 -7.57 4.83 15.22
N ASN A 2 -8.31 5.75 15.86
CA ASN A 2 -9.72 5.55 16.23
C ASN A 2 -10.61 5.91 15.04
N ASN A 3 -10.51 5.17 13.94
CA ASN A 3 -11.31 5.42 12.74
C ASN A 3 -12.60 4.59 12.81
N ILE A 4 -13.71 5.25 13.12
CA ILE A 4 -15.05 4.63 13.24
C ILE A 4 -15.41 3.89 11.94
N PHE A 5 -15.15 4.51 10.78
CA PHE A 5 -15.38 3.91 9.48
C PHE A 5 -14.58 2.62 9.29
N TYR A 6 -13.28 2.64 9.58
CA TYR A 6 -12.50 1.40 9.44
C TYR A 6 -12.99 0.32 10.40
N LYS A 7 -13.40 0.69 11.62
CA LYS A 7 -13.95 -0.26 12.59
C LYS A 7 -15.28 -0.87 12.14
N SER A 8 -16.13 -0.13 11.42
CA SER A 8 -17.43 -0.62 10.96
C SER A 8 -17.36 -1.61 9.80
N LEU A 9 -16.27 -1.61 9.02
CA LEU A 9 -16.12 -2.55 7.89
C LEU A 9 -15.98 -4.01 8.36
N GLN A 10 -16.59 -4.93 7.65
CA GLN A 10 -16.27 -6.36 7.75
C GLN A 10 -14.86 -6.60 7.22
N LYS A 11 -14.09 -7.45 7.91
CA LYS A 11 -12.66 -7.69 7.62
C LYS A 11 -12.38 -9.19 7.58
N PRO A 12 -11.48 -9.65 6.70
CA PRO A 12 -11.12 -11.06 6.66
C PRO A 12 -10.32 -11.47 7.90
N PHE A 13 -10.33 -12.77 8.23
CA PHE A 13 -9.65 -13.34 9.40
C PHE A 13 -8.14 -13.08 9.44
N PHE A 14 -7.50 -12.85 8.28
CA PHE A 14 -6.06 -12.59 8.18
C PHE A 14 -5.69 -11.10 8.38
N THR A 15 -6.64 -10.24 8.76
CA THR A 15 -6.36 -8.82 8.98
C THR A 15 -5.49 -8.65 10.23
N PRO A 16 -4.28 -8.07 10.11
CA PRO A 16 -3.38 -7.97 11.25
C PRO A 16 -3.86 -6.91 12.24
N PRO A 17 -3.41 -6.99 13.50
CA PRO A 17 -3.67 -5.95 14.49
C PRO A 17 -3.22 -4.55 13.99
N PRO A 18 -3.93 -3.46 14.33
CA PRO A 18 -3.62 -2.11 13.85
C PRO A 18 -2.16 -1.65 14.08
N VAL A 19 -1.53 -2.13 15.16
CA VAL A 19 -0.14 -1.80 15.50
C VAL A 19 0.85 -2.28 14.43
N VAL A 20 0.54 -3.37 13.72
CA VAL A 20 1.41 -3.92 12.66
C VAL A 20 1.59 -2.89 11.55
N PHE A 21 0.51 -2.23 11.12
CA PHE A 21 0.59 -1.17 10.11
C PHE A 21 1.43 0.02 10.59
N SER A 22 1.32 0.38 11.87
CA SER A 22 2.09 1.49 12.46
C SER A 22 3.60 1.22 12.54
N ILE A 23 4.02 -0.04 12.54
CA ILE A 23 5.44 -0.44 12.56
C ILE A 23 5.96 -0.63 11.13
N VAL A 24 5.21 -1.34 10.29
CA VAL A 24 5.67 -1.72 8.95
C VAL A 24 5.81 -0.50 8.03
N TRP A 25 4.83 0.41 8.03
CA TRP A 25 4.86 1.56 7.10
C TRP A 25 6.05 2.49 7.31
N PRO A 26 6.41 2.94 8.53
CA PRO A 26 7.62 3.74 8.73
C PRO A 26 8.89 3.08 8.18
N ILE A 27 9.06 1.78 8.41
CA ILE A 27 10.22 1.02 7.91
C ILE A 27 10.23 1.02 6.38
N LEU A 28 9.09 0.73 5.76
CA LEU A 28 8.96 0.74 4.29
C LEU A 28 9.15 2.14 3.71
N TYR A 29 8.68 3.21 4.36
CA TYR A 29 8.89 4.58 3.91
C TYR A 29 10.36 4.97 3.97
N THR A 30 11.10 4.59 5.02
CA THR A 30 12.55 4.80 5.08
C THR A 30 13.26 4.08 3.92
N LEU A 31 12.89 2.82 3.65
CA LEU A 31 13.43 2.06 2.53
C LEU A 31 13.11 2.72 1.18
N LEU A 32 11.86 3.09 0.94
CA LEU A 32 11.43 3.73 -0.31
C LEU A 32 12.14 5.06 -0.54
N LEU A 33 12.29 5.89 0.51
CA LEU A 33 13.00 7.16 0.41
C LEU A 33 14.47 6.93 0.03
N TYR A 34 15.16 6.00 0.71
CA TYR A 34 16.54 5.65 0.38
C TYR A 34 16.68 5.16 -1.07
N LEU A 35 15.79 4.26 -1.51
CA LEU A 35 15.81 3.72 -2.87
C LEU A 35 15.49 4.79 -3.91
N PHE A 36 14.58 5.72 -3.63
CA PHE A 36 14.24 6.80 -4.54
C PHE A 36 15.38 7.81 -4.70
N VAL A 37 16.05 8.17 -3.61
CA VAL A 37 17.21 9.08 -3.65
C VAL A 37 18.38 8.46 -4.42
N THR A 38 18.60 7.15 -4.28
CA THR A 38 19.70 6.42 -4.95
C THR A 38 19.39 6.03 -6.38
N ASN A 39 18.11 5.81 -6.72
CA ASN A 39 17.65 5.37 -8.05
C ASN A 39 16.47 6.23 -8.54
N PRO A 40 16.65 7.57 -8.66
CA PRO A 40 15.56 8.46 -9.03
C PRO A 40 15.11 8.16 -10.46
N SER A 41 13.81 7.96 -10.65
CA SER A 41 13.22 7.78 -11.96
C SER A 41 11.76 8.23 -11.97
N LEU A 42 11.26 8.64 -13.14
CA LEU A 42 9.86 9.02 -13.30
C LEU A 42 8.89 7.88 -12.91
N PRO A 43 9.10 6.61 -13.31
CA PRO A 43 8.23 5.51 -12.87
C PRO A 43 8.21 5.33 -11.35
N PHE A 44 9.34 5.54 -10.67
CA PHE A 44 9.40 5.46 -9.21
C PHE A 44 8.69 6.66 -8.55
N ALA A 45 8.85 7.87 -9.07
CA ALA A 45 8.10 9.03 -8.59
C ALA A 45 6.58 8.83 -8.72
N LEU A 46 6.11 8.33 -9.87
CA LEU A 46 4.70 8.00 -10.08
C LEU A 46 4.21 6.90 -9.12
N HIS A 47 5.05 5.90 -8.85
CA HIS A 47 4.76 4.87 -7.88
C HIS A 47 4.59 5.42 -6.45
N LEU A 48 5.45 6.36 -6.03
CA LEU A 48 5.31 7.04 -4.74
C LEU A 48 4.03 7.90 -4.67
N LEU A 49 3.63 8.54 -5.78
CA LEU A 49 2.36 9.27 -5.84
C LEU A 49 1.16 8.34 -5.62
N LEU A 50 1.14 7.16 -6.25
CA LEU A 50 0.09 6.16 -6.01
C LEU A 50 0.04 5.73 -4.54
N ASN A 51 1.21 5.53 -3.91
CA ASN A 51 1.30 5.21 -2.49
C ASN A 51 0.71 6.31 -1.60
N LEU A 52 1.03 7.58 -1.88
CA LEU A 52 0.48 8.73 -1.18
C LEU A 52 -1.04 8.90 -1.37
N MET A 53 -1.55 8.58 -2.56
CA MET A 53 -2.98 8.70 -2.89
C MET A 53 -3.85 7.65 -2.17
N TRP A 54 -3.30 6.50 -1.81
CA TRP A 54 -4.10 5.41 -1.27
C TRP A 54 -4.78 5.76 0.07
N THR A 55 -4.03 6.31 1.03
CA THR A 55 -4.54 6.68 2.36
C THR A 55 -5.72 7.67 2.32
N PRO A 56 -5.65 8.82 1.62
CA PRO A 56 -6.76 9.76 1.55
C PRO A 56 -7.96 9.19 0.80
N ILE A 57 -7.79 8.30 -0.18
CA ILE A 57 -8.91 7.66 -0.88
C ILE A 57 -9.59 6.63 0.02
N PHE A 58 -8.82 5.76 0.68
CA PHE A 58 -9.39 4.71 1.53
C PHE A 58 -10.02 5.30 2.80
N PHE A 59 -9.29 6.11 3.56
CA PHE A 59 -9.75 6.59 4.88
C PHE A 59 -10.40 7.97 4.84
N GLY A 60 -9.94 8.86 3.97
CA GLY A 60 -10.48 10.23 3.87
C GLY A 60 -11.80 10.26 3.14
N GLN A 61 -11.84 9.72 1.92
CA GLN A 61 -13.04 9.63 1.09
C GLN A 61 -13.92 8.42 1.43
N GLN A 62 -13.43 7.52 2.31
CA GLN A 62 -14.13 6.28 2.68
C GLN A 62 -14.47 5.41 1.45
N ASN A 63 -13.68 5.52 0.39
CA ASN A 63 -13.94 4.88 -0.90
C ASN A 63 -13.07 3.62 -1.05
N VAL A 64 -13.60 2.49 -0.59
CA VAL A 64 -12.90 1.20 -0.60
C VAL A 64 -12.58 0.74 -2.03
N GLY A 65 -13.51 0.93 -2.98
CA GLY A 65 -13.34 0.54 -4.39
C GLY A 65 -12.32 1.40 -5.14
N GLY A 66 -12.35 2.72 -4.92
CA GLY A 66 -11.33 3.62 -5.46
C GLY A 66 -9.93 3.30 -4.93
N ALA A 67 -9.85 3.00 -3.63
CA ALA A 67 -8.59 2.57 -3.01
C ALA A 67 -8.09 1.23 -3.56
N LEU A 68 -8.99 0.30 -3.89
CA LEU A 68 -8.66 -0.97 -4.53
C LEU A 68 -8.01 -0.76 -5.90
N VAL A 69 -8.56 0.14 -6.73
CA VAL A 69 -7.96 0.50 -8.03
C VAL A 69 -6.55 1.07 -7.83
N VAL A 70 -6.39 1.98 -6.86
CA VAL A 70 -5.08 2.60 -6.60
C VAL A 70 -4.04 1.59 -6.11
N VAL A 71 -4.40 0.69 -5.19
CA VAL A 71 -3.44 -0.35 -4.73
C VAL A 71 -3.14 -1.37 -5.82
N ALA A 72 -4.08 -1.66 -6.73
CA ALA A 72 -3.81 -2.49 -7.91
C ALA A 72 -2.79 -1.85 -8.86
N LEU A 73 -2.95 -0.55 -9.15
CA LEU A 73 -1.98 0.22 -9.94
C LEU A 73 -0.63 0.33 -9.21
N MET A 74 -0.65 0.51 -7.90
CA MET A 74 0.55 0.54 -7.08
C MET A 74 1.29 -0.81 -7.15
N LEU A 75 0.58 -1.94 -7.08
CA LEU A 75 1.18 -3.27 -7.25
C LEU A 75 1.76 -3.46 -8.65
N ALA A 76 1.03 -3.09 -9.70
CA ALA A 76 1.50 -3.20 -11.08
C ALA A 76 2.79 -2.38 -11.32
N THR A 77 2.82 -1.14 -10.82
CA THR A 77 4.01 -0.28 -10.92
C THR A 77 5.16 -0.79 -10.06
N ALA A 78 4.89 -1.35 -8.87
CA ALA A 78 5.91 -2.00 -8.04
C ALA A 78 6.54 -3.20 -8.78
N LEU A 79 5.73 -4.07 -9.37
CA LEU A 79 6.22 -5.20 -10.16
C LEU A 79 7.02 -4.77 -11.38
N ARG A 80 6.66 -3.64 -12.00
CA ARG A 80 7.43 -3.05 -13.12
C ARG A 80 8.80 -2.54 -12.68
N LEU A 81 8.91 -1.96 -11.49
CA LEU A 81 10.16 -1.44 -10.92
C LEU A 81 11.07 -2.54 -10.36
N LEU A 82 10.49 -3.66 -9.94
CA LEU A 82 11.19 -4.74 -9.24
C LEU A 82 12.49 -5.22 -9.93
N PRO A 83 12.56 -5.42 -11.26
CA PRO A 83 13.79 -5.85 -11.93
C PRO A 83 14.91 -4.79 -11.93
N SER A 84 14.56 -3.52 -11.73
CA SER A 84 15.48 -2.38 -11.78
C SER A 84 15.98 -1.93 -10.41
N LEU A 85 15.48 -2.54 -9.32
CA LEU A 85 15.80 -2.14 -7.96
C LEU A 85 16.47 -3.30 -7.19
N PRO A 86 17.21 -3.00 -6.11
CA PRO A 86 17.82 -4.03 -5.27
C PRO A 86 16.77 -4.98 -4.68
N TRP A 87 17.21 -6.19 -4.30
CA TRP A 87 16.34 -7.23 -3.75
C TRP A 87 15.53 -6.78 -2.51
N THR A 88 16.01 -5.79 -1.75
CA THR A 88 15.28 -5.23 -0.60
C THR A 88 13.95 -4.62 -1.01
N PHE A 89 13.81 -4.13 -2.24
CA PHE A 89 12.53 -3.64 -2.77
C PHE A 89 11.48 -4.75 -2.86
N ALA A 90 11.87 -6.02 -3.02
CA ALA A 90 10.95 -7.15 -3.01
C ALA A 90 10.17 -7.28 -1.69
N ILE A 91 10.75 -6.86 -0.56
CA ILE A 91 10.09 -6.83 0.75
C ILE A 91 8.90 -5.86 0.71
N TYR A 92 9.09 -4.69 0.09
CA TYR A 92 8.02 -3.72 -0.12
C TYR A 92 6.95 -4.27 -1.08
N VAL A 93 7.35 -4.89 -2.20
CA VAL A 93 6.39 -5.49 -3.16
C VAL A 93 5.52 -6.56 -2.49
N ALA A 94 6.10 -7.41 -1.64
CA ALA A 94 5.35 -8.41 -0.89
C ALA A 94 4.30 -7.77 0.03
N TRP A 95 4.63 -6.67 0.70
CA TRP A 95 3.67 -5.93 1.52
C TRP A 95 2.56 -5.28 0.70
N ILE A 96 2.87 -4.72 -0.48
CA ILE A 96 1.86 -4.17 -1.39
C ILE A 96 0.93 -5.25 -1.93
N ALA A 97 1.46 -6.44 -2.25
CA ALA A 97 0.64 -7.58 -2.65
C ALA A 97 -0.32 -8.01 -1.53
N PHE A 98 0.17 -8.07 -0.28
CA PHE A 98 -0.68 -8.30 0.88
C PHE A 98 -1.76 -7.21 1.02
N ALA A 99 -1.40 -5.94 0.92
CA ALA A 99 -2.33 -4.81 1.01
C ALA A 99 -3.40 -4.85 -0.09
N PHE A 100 -3.04 -5.26 -1.31
CA PHE A 100 -3.98 -5.49 -2.41
C PHE A 100 -5.01 -6.57 -2.03
N VAL A 101 -4.54 -7.75 -1.58
CA VAL A 101 -5.43 -8.85 -1.17
C VAL A 101 -6.33 -8.44 -0.01
N LEU A 102 -5.80 -7.70 0.97
CA LEU A 102 -6.59 -7.18 2.09
C LEU A 102 -7.67 -6.19 1.63
N ASN A 103 -7.32 -5.20 0.79
CA ASN A 103 -8.27 -4.23 0.26
C ASN A 103 -9.34 -4.92 -0.61
N LEU A 104 -8.96 -5.90 -1.41
CA LEU A 104 -9.87 -6.70 -2.21
C LEU A 104 -10.86 -7.47 -1.33
N ALA A 105 -10.37 -8.15 -0.30
CA ALA A 105 -11.23 -8.87 0.63
C ALA A 105 -12.20 -7.93 1.34
N ILE A 106 -11.74 -6.78 1.83
CA ILE A 106 -12.62 -5.77 2.44
C ILE A 106 -13.67 -5.28 1.43
N PHE A 107 -13.30 -5.05 0.17
CA PHE A 107 -14.23 -4.63 -0.89
C PHE A 107 -15.29 -5.70 -1.21
N VAL A 108 -14.91 -6.99 -1.21
CA VAL A 108 -15.87 -8.08 -1.47
C VAL A 108 -16.84 -8.29 -0.30
N MET A 109 -16.42 -7.96 0.92
CA MET A 109 -17.19 -8.18 2.15
C MET A 109 -18.12 -7.01 2.51
N ASN A 110 -18.10 -5.87 1.80
CA ASN A 110 -18.87 -4.66 2.12
C ASN A 110 -19.37 -3.95 0.86
#